data_AF-A0A0W0TSU6-F1
#
_entry.id   AF-A0A0W0TSU6-F1
#
_cell.length_a   1.000
_cell.length_b   1.000
_cell.length_c   1.000
_cell.angle_alpha   90.00
_cell.angle_beta   90.00
_cell.angle_gamma   90.00
#
_symmetry.space_group_name_H-M   'P 1'
#
loop_
_entity.id
_entity.type
_entity.pdbx_description
1 polymer ?
#
loop_
_entity_poly.entity_id
_entity_poly.type
_entity_poly.pdbx_seq_one_letter_code
_entity_poly.pdbx_strand_id
1 'polypeptide(L)' 'MLKWVKLKKYCQDSGDTANAVHAKRKKGVWLDGIQCKIGPDGNVWINLIEVEKWVEKGGKGTTYSLRGV' A
#
# COMPACT_ATOMS: atom_id res chain seq x y z
N MET A 1 3.04 -12.59 14.32
CA MET A 1 3.29 -11.24 13.78
C MET A 1 2.00 -10.66 13.21
N LEU A 2 1.76 -9.37 13.43
CA LEU A 2 0.62 -8.63 12.91
C LEU A 2 0.72 -8.53 11.38
N LYS A 3 -0.14 -9.24 10.66
CA LYS A 3 -0.16 -9.22 9.19
C LYS A 3 -0.88 -7.99 8.65
N TRP A 4 -1.91 -7.54 9.36
CA TRP A 4 -2.78 -6.45 8.96
C TRP A 4 -2.59 -5.25 9.87
N VAL A 5 -2.32 -4.09 9.28
CA VAL A 5 -2.25 -2.82 9.98
C VAL A 5 -3.24 -1.83 9.39
N LYS A 6 -3.78 -0.92 10.19
CA LYS A 6 -4.65 0.14 9.69
C LYS A 6 -3.87 1.06 8.74
N LEU A 7 -4.53 1.58 7.71
CA LEU A 7 -3.95 2.52 6.77
C LEU A 7 -3.21 3.67 7.46
N LYS A 8 -3.81 4.26 8.50
CA LYS A 8 -3.18 5.35 9.26
C LYS A 8 -1.83 4.96 9.86
N LYS A 9 -1.73 3.75 10.43
CA LYS A 9 -0.48 3.23 11.00
C LYS A 9 0.53 2.90 9.90
N TYR A 10 0.07 2.27 8.81
CA TYR A 10 0.92 2.03 7.65
C TYR A 10 1.54 3.31 7.12
N CYS A 11 0.75 4.36 6.91
CA CYS A 11 1.24 5.66 6.45
C CYS A 11 2.26 6.28 7.41
N GLN A 12 2.08 6.10 8.72
CA GLN A 12 3.02 6.58 9.72
C GLN A 12 4.35 5.80 9.69
N ASP A 13 4.29 4.48 9.53
CA ASP A 13 5.46 3.61 9.59
C ASP A 13 6.24 3.62 8.26
N SER A 14 5.57 3.68 7.11
CA SER A 14 6.19 3.64 5.77
C SER A 14 6.47 5.01 5.14
N GLY A 15 5.84 6.08 5.65
CA GLY A 15 5.87 7.41 5.03
C GLY A 15 4.96 7.57 3.80
N ASP A 16 4.23 6.52 3.40
CA ASP A 16 3.23 6.64 2.32
C ASP A 16 2.05 7.51 2.76
N THR A 17 1.39 8.18 1.80
CA THR A 17 0.13 8.88 2.08
C THR A 17 -1.07 7.97 1.85
N ALA A 18 -2.18 8.23 2.54
CA ALA A 18 -3.45 7.54 2.29
C ALA A 18 -3.86 7.63 0.82
N ASN A 19 -3.66 8.80 0.20
CA ASN A 19 -3.91 9.03 -1.22
C ASN A 19 -3.07 8.14 -2.12
N ALA A 20 -1.78 7.92 -1.80
CA ALA A 20 -0.92 7.03 -2.57
C ALA A 20 -1.46 5.58 -2.52
N VAL A 21 -1.90 5.12 -1.35
CA VAL A 21 -2.49 3.79 -1.19
C VAL A 21 -3.81 3.66 -1.95
N HIS A 22 -4.70 4.67 -1.85
CA HIS A 22 -5.93 4.69 -2.62
C HIS A 22 -5.67 4.74 -4.14
N ALA A 23 -4.64 5.46 -4.58
CA ALA A 23 -4.23 5.49 -5.98
C ALA A 23 -3.69 4.13 -6.46
N LYS A 24 -2.85 3.46 -5.65
CA LYS A 24 -2.35 2.10 -5.94
C LYS A 24 -3.50 1.10 -6.05
N ARG A 25 -4.48 1.18 -5.15
CA ARG A 25 -5.72 0.37 -5.18
C ARG A 25 -6.56 0.66 -6.42
N LYS A 26 -6.82 1.95 -6.71
CA LYS A 26 -7.61 2.37 -7.90
C LYS A 26 -6.94 1.97 -9.21
N LYS A 27 -5.61 2.02 -9.28
CA LYS A 27 -4.81 1.58 -10.43
C LYS A 27 -4.73 0.06 -10.58
N GLY A 28 -5.26 -0.72 -9.63
CA GLY A 28 -5.17 -2.18 -9.64
C GLY A 28 -3.77 -2.73 -9.31
N VAL A 29 -2.87 -1.88 -8.82
CA VAL A 29 -1.53 -2.31 -8.37
C VAL A 29 -1.64 -3.06 -7.05
N TRP A 30 -2.51 -2.60 -6.16
CA TRP A 30 -2.84 -3.28 -4.91
C TRP A 30 -4.23 -3.87 -5.02
N LEU A 31 -4.31 -5.19 -4.80
CA LEU A 31 -5.53 -5.95 -4.93
C LEU A 31 -6.22 -6.09 -3.56
N ASP A 32 -7.54 -5.91 -3.57
CA ASP A 32 -8.37 -6.13 -2.40
C ASP A 32 -8.38 -7.63 -2.02
N GLY A 33 -8.09 -7.92 -0.75
CA GLY A 33 -7.89 -9.26 -0.21
C GLY A 33 -6.42 -9.73 -0.19
N ILE A 34 -5.52 -9.06 -0.90
CA ILE A 34 -4.09 -9.42 -0.95
C ILE A 34 -3.24 -8.36 -0.24
N GLN A 35 -3.03 -7.18 -0.86
CA GLN A 35 -2.24 -6.09 -0.28
C GLN A 35 -3.09 -5.16 0.60
N CYS A 36 -4.35 -4.92 0.23
CA CYS A 36 -5.27 -4.11 1.01
C CYS A 36 -6.61 -4.83 1.20
N LYS A 37 -7.39 -4.44 2.20
CA LYS A 37 -8.80 -4.86 2.32
C LYS A 37 -9.59 -3.83 3.13
N ILE A 38 -10.91 -3.84 2.96
CA ILE A 38 -11.80 -3.11 3.85
C ILE A 38 -12.14 -4.02 5.04
N GLY A 39 -11.87 -3.53 6.24
CA GLY A 39 -12.27 -4.21 7.47
C GLY A 39 -13.76 -4.09 7.75
N PRO A 40 -14.30 -4.88 8.68
CA PRO A 40 -15.69 -4.76 9.11
C PRO A 40 -15.99 -3.39 9.75
N ASP A 41 -14.96 -2.66 10.17
CA ASP A 41 -15.02 -1.29 10.69
C ASP A 41 -15.06 -0.21 9.59
N GLY A 42 -15.11 -0.59 8.32
CA GLY A 42 -15.09 0.33 7.17
C GLY A 42 -13.72 0.94 6.88
N ASN A 43 -12.69 0.65 7.69
CA ASN A 43 -11.34 1.15 7.49
C ASN A 43 -10.55 0.29 6.51
N VAL A 44 -9.60 0.91 5.81
CA VAL A 44 -8.63 0.19 4.99
C VAL A 44 -7.55 -0.43 5.88
N TRP A 45 -7.35 -1.73 5.72
CA TRP A 45 -6.28 -2.51 6.32
C TRP A 45 -5.26 -2.90 5.26
N ILE A 46 -3.99 -2.77 5.59
CA ILE A 46 -2.85 -3.06 4.72
C ILE A 46 -2.13 -4.30 5.21
N ASN A 47 -1.85 -5.22 4.30
CA ASN A 47 -1.09 -6.43 4.56
C ASN A 47 0.40 -6.15 4.36
N LEU A 48 1.16 -6.01 5.45
CA LEU A 48 2.58 -5.66 5.36
C LEU A 48 3.39 -6.69 4.57
N ILE A 49 3.10 -7.98 4.78
CA ILE A 49 3.84 -9.08 4.15
C ILE A 49 3.68 -9.04 2.62
N GLU A 50 2.45 -8.83 2.13
CA GLU A 50 2.19 -8.79 0.69
C GLU A 50 2.68 -7.49 0.05
N VAL A 51 2.69 -6.39 0.81
CA VAL A 51 3.30 -5.12 0.39
C VAL A 51 4.82 -5.26 0.28
N GLU A 52 5.50 -5.85 1.26
CA GLU A 52 6.94 -6.13 1.21
C GLU A 52 7.29 -7.01 0.02
N LYS A 53 6.57 -8.12 -0.18
CA LYS A 53 6.73 -8.97 -1.37
C LYS A 53 6.52 -8.20 -2.68
N TRP A 54 5.59 -7.26 -2.71
CA TRP A 54 5.36 -6.41 -3.89
C TRP A 54 6.53 -5.44 -4.13
N VAL A 55 7.11 -4.87 -3.06
CA VAL A 55 8.32 -4.04 -3.13
C VAL A 55 9.50 -4.86 -3.64
N GLU A 56 9.75 -6.03 -3.06
CA GLU A 56 10.84 -6.94 -3.44
C GLU A 56 10.74 -7.43 -4.88
N LYS A 57 9.51 -7.67 -5.37
CA LYS A 57 9.27 -8.04 -6.77
C LYS A 57 9.62 -6.93 -7.76
N GLY A 58 9.86 -5.70 -7.28
CA GLY A 58 10.23 -4.56 -8.09
C GLY A 58 9.06 -4.12 -8.96
N GLY A 59 8.38 -3.05 -8.55
CA GLY A 59 7.37 -2.43 -9.39
C GLY A 59 7.97 -2.00 -10.73
N LYS A 60 7.76 -2.79 -11.79
CA LYS A 60 7.87 -2.32 -13.19
C LYS A 60 6.79 -1.27 -13.54
N GLY A 61 6.15 -0.69 -12.53
CA GLY A 61 5.12 0.32 -12.60
C GLY A 61 5.66 1.67 -12.13
N THR A 62 6.35 2.34 -13.04
CA THR A 62 6.57 3.80 -13.09
C THR A 62 7.37 4.45 -11.97
N THR A 63 8.66 4.60 -12.27
CA THR A 63 9.50 5.76 -11.96
C THR A 63 8.81 7.06 -12.41
N TYR A 64 7.81 7.56 -11.70
CA TYR A 64 7.41 8.96 -11.84
C TYR A 64 8.23 9.78 -10.84
N SER A 65 9.20 10.49 -11.41
CA SER A 65 9.91 11.67 -10.90
C SER A 65 10.68 11.52 -9.58
N LEU A 66 11.95 11.12 -9.71
CA LEU A 66 13.05 11.90 -9.12
C LEU A 66 13.93 12.43 -10.26
N ARG A 67 13.39 13.37 -11.03
CA ARG A 67 14.16 14.38 -11.77
C ARG A 67 13.60 15.74 -11.33
N GLY A 68 14.49 16.61 -10.84
CA GLY A 68 14.24 17.99 -10.39
C GLY A 68 14.05 18.03 -8.87
N VAL A 69 14.97 18.56 -8.07
CA VAL A 69 15.91 19.67 -8.26
C VAL A 69 17.28 19.32 -7.67
#